data_AF-A0A519F285-F1
#
_entry.id   AF-A0A519F285-F1
#
_cell.length_a   1.000
_cell.length_b   1.000
_cell.length_c   1.000
_cell.angle_alpha   90.00
_cell.angle_beta   90.00
_cell.angle_gamma   90.00
#
_symmetry.space_group_name_H-M   'P 1'
#
loop_
_entity.id
_entity.type
_entity.pdbx_description
1 polymer ?
#
loop_
_entity_poly.entity_id
_entity_poly.type
_entity_poly.pdbx_seq_one_letter_code
_entity_poly.pdbx_strand_id
1 'polypeptide(L)' 'MQSWYPGSALGMDLADRSRKTTKFGSVKYVYPRERMTELRTALEAGVAYHLPAARLLYWT' A
#
# COMPACT_ATOMS: atom_id res chain seq x y z
N MET A 1 -11.03 -12.02 8.96
CA MET A 1 -10.14 -12.73 8.03
C MET A 1 -9.70 -14.08 8.57
N GLN A 2 -9.38 -14.17 9.86
CA GLN A 2 -8.90 -15.37 10.54
C GLN A 2 -9.89 -16.55 10.49
N SER A 3 -11.21 -16.31 10.47
CA SER A 3 -12.19 -17.41 10.35
C SER A 3 -12.33 -17.97 8.93
N TRP A 4 -12.05 -17.16 7.90
CA TRP A 4 -12.15 -17.58 6.50
C TRP A 4 -10.81 -18.10 5.97
N TYR A 5 -9.69 -17.56 6.48
CA TYR A 5 -8.33 -17.92 6.07
C TYR A 5 -7.44 -18.07 7.31
N PRO A 6 -7.60 -19.15 8.11
CA PRO A 6 -6.87 -19.34 9.35
C PRO A 6 -5.36 -19.52 9.14
N GLY A 7 -4.93 -20.04 7.99
CA GLY A 7 -3.52 -20.21 7.62
C GLY A 7 -2.90 -19.01 6.91
N SER A 8 -3.55 -17.85 6.88
CA SER A 8 -3.02 -16.69 6.16
C SER A 8 -1.83 -16.07 6.88
N ALA A 9 -0.70 -15.96 6.18
CA ALA A 9 0.49 -15.24 6.65
C ALA A 9 0.41 -13.71 6.44
N LEU A 10 -0.79 -13.17 6.14
CA LEU A 10 -0.92 -11.75 5.85
C LEU A 10 -0.75 -10.89 7.11
N GLY A 11 0.25 -9.99 7.08
CA GLY A 11 0.49 -9.01 8.13
C GLY A 11 -0.62 -7.96 8.23
N MET A 12 -1.53 -8.15 9.19
CA MET A 12 -2.67 -7.26 9.47
C MET A 12 -2.55 -6.50 10.79
N ASP A 13 -1.35 -6.43 11.38
CA ASP A 13 -1.13 -5.64 12.59
C ASP A 13 -1.43 -4.16 12.32
N LEU A 14 -2.25 -3.56 13.18
CA LEU A 14 -2.62 -2.16 13.10
C LEU A 14 -1.53 -1.24 13.64
N ALA A 15 -0.62 -1.75 14.48
CA ALA A 15 0.55 -0.99 14.96
C ALA A 15 1.46 -0.56 13.80
N ASP A 16 1.52 -1.37 12.74
CA ASP A 16 2.33 -1.11 11.54
C ASP A 16 1.57 -0.31 10.46
N ARG A 17 0.45 0.33 10.82
CA ARG A 17 -0.45 0.99 9.86
C ARG A 17 -0.83 2.39 10.30
N SER A 18 -1.11 3.24 9.31
CA SER A 18 -1.73 4.54 9.50
C SER A 18 -3.23 4.48 9.19
N ARG A 19 -4.03 5.02 10.09
CA ARG A 19 -5.49 5.15 9.92
C ARG A 19 -5.81 6.26 8.91
N LYS A 20 -6.69 5.98 7.95
CA LYS A 20 -7.22 6.97 6.98
C LYS A 20 -8.73 6.87 6.91
N THR A 21 -9.42 7.98 7.12
CA THR A 21 -10.88 8.07 6.96
C THR A 21 -11.24 8.26 5.50
N THR A 22 -12.36 7.67 5.08
CA THR A 22 -12.94 7.89 3.76
C THR A 22 -13.93 9.05 3.80
N LYS A 23 -14.33 9.53 2.62
CA LYS A 23 -15.35 10.58 2.47
C LYS A 23 -16.66 10.25 3.20
N PHE A 24 -17.02 8.97 3.28
CA PHE A 24 -18.28 8.51 3.88
C PHE A 24 -18.11 7.98 5.31
N GLY A 25 -17.01 8.34 5.98
CA GLY A 25 -16.80 8.06 7.40
C GLY A 25 -16.24 6.68 7.74
N SER A 26 -16.06 5.79 6.76
CA SER A 26 -15.39 4.51 6.99
C SER A 26 -13.88 4.68 7.21
N VAL A 27 -13.25 3.69 7.83
CA VAL A 27 -11.81 3.70 8.12
C VAL A 27 -11.12 2.65 7.24
N LYS A 28 -9.99 3.04 6.65
CA LYS A 28 -9.02 2.12 6.07
C LYS A 28 -7.65 2.30 6.72
N TYR A 29 -6.82 1.27 6.62
CA TYR A 29 -5.46 1.27 7.11
C TYR A 29 -4.51 1.22 5.93
N VAL A 30 -3.55 2.13 5.90
CA VAL A 30 -2.49 2.22 4.86
C VAL A 30 -1.13 2.07 5.52
N TYR A 31 -0.07 1.87 4.76
CA TYR A 31 1.28 1.94 5.32
C TYR A 31 1.58 3.36 5.84
N PRO A 32 2.46 3.50 6.86
CA PRO A 32 3.00 4.79 7.25
C PRO A 32 3.64 5.52 6.07
N ARG A 33 3.68 6.86 6.16
CA ARG A 33 4.17 7.73 5.08
C ARG A 33 5.54 7.31 4.57
N GLU A 34 6.47 7.05 5.47
CA GLU A 34 7.85 6.66 5.14
C GLU A 34 7.87 5.39 4.27
N ARG A 35 7.16 4.34 4.71
CA ARG A 35 7.03 3.09 3.98
C ARG A 35 6.31 3.26 2.64
N MET A 36 5.27 4.08 2.57
CA MET A 36 4.60 4.41 1.30
C MET A 36 5.54 5.11 0.31
N THR A 37 6.42 5.99 0.79
CA THR A 37 7.41 6.67 -0.04
C THR A 37 8.47 5.68 -0.54
N GLU A 38 9.00 4.83 0.32
CA GLU A 38 9.96 3.78 -0.05
C GLU A 38 9.40 2.89 -1.18
N LEU A 39 8.18 2.38 -0.99
CA LEU A 39 7.51 1.52 -1.98
C LEU A 39 7.30 2.26 -3.31
N ARG A 40 6.85 3.52 -3.25
CA ARG A 40 6.66 4.34 -4.44
C ARG A 40 7.96 4.49 -5.21
N THR A 41 9.03 4.92 -4.54
CA THR A 41 10.33 5.14 -5.17
C THR A 41 10.87 3.88 -5.83
N ALA A 42 10.80 2.73 -5.14
CA ALA A 42 11.26 1.46 -5.69
C ALA A 42 10.48 1.04 -6.94
N LEU A 43 9.15 1.19 -6.92
CA LEU A 43 8.30 0.82 -8.06
C LEU A 43 8.46 1.79 -9.23
N GLU A 44 8.53 3.10 -8.98
CA GLU A 44 8.77 4.10 -10.04
C GLU A 44 10.13 3.85 -10.72
N ALA A 45 11.17 3.50 -9.97
CA ALA A 45 12.48 3.14 -10.51
C ALA A 45 12.41 1.86 -11.38
N GLY A 46 11.70 0.83 -10.90
CA GLY A 46 11.49 -0.41 -11.67
C GLY A 46 10.74 -0.17 -12.97
N VAL A 47 9.68 0.65 -12.95
CA VAL A 47 8.92 1.02 -14.15
C VAL A 47 9.81 1.79 -15.13
N ALA A 48 10.58 2.78 -14.66
CA ALA A 48 11.47 3.54 -15.53
C ALA A 48 12.52 2.66 -16.21
N TYR A 49 13.03 1.64 -15.52
CA TYR A 49 14.02 0.72 -16.06
C TYR A 49 13.43 -0.27 -17.08
N HIS A 50 12.30 -0.91 -16.76
CA HIS A 50 11.73 -1.97 -17.60
C HIS A 50 10.76 -1.47 -18.68
N LEU A 51 10.09 -0.34 -18.43
CA LEU A 51 9.03 0.21 -19.26
C LEU A 51 9.23 1.73 -19.47
N PRO A 52 10.33 2.15 -20.12
CA PRO A 52 10.75 3.55 -20.17
C PRO A 52 9.74 4.49 -20.86
N ALA A 53 8.87 3.95 -21.72
CA ALA A 53 7.81 4.72 -22.40
C ALA A 53 6.48 4.72 -21.63
N ALA A 54 6.36 3.97 -20.53
CA ALA A 54 5.12 3.91 -19.76
C ALA A 54 4.89 5.19 -18.97
N ARG A 55 3.62 5.58 -18.86
CA ARG A 55 3.20 6.72 -18.07
C ARG A 55 2.64 6.25 -16.73
N LEU A 56 3.22 6.75 -15.65
CA LEU A 56 2.66 6.61 -14.31
C LEU A 56 1.45 7.51 -14.17
N LEU A 57 0.29 6.93 -13.85
CA LEU A 57 -0.96 7.68 -13.76
C LEU A 57 -1.21 8.21 -12.34
N TYR A 58 -1.05 7.38 -11.32
CA TYR A 58 -1.21 7.77 -9.91
C TYR A 58 -0.61 6.74 -8.95
N TRP A 59 -0.42 7.16 -7.69
CA TRP A 59 -0.05 6.35 -6.52
C TRP A 59 -1.03 6.67 -5.39
N THR A 60 -1.59 5.68 -4.69
CA THR A 60 -2.67 5.86 -3.71
C THR A 60 -2.53 4.95 -2.49
#